data_AF-A0A4Y4MC83-F1
#
_entry.id   AF-A0A4Y4MC83-F1
#
_cell.length_a   1.000
_cell.length_b   1.000
_cell.length_c   1.000
_cell.angle_alpha   90.00
_cell.angle_beta   90.00
_cell.angle_gamma   90.00
#
_symmetry.space_group_name_H-M   'P 1'
#
loop_
_entity.id
_entity.type
_entity.pdbx_description
1 polymer ?
#
loop_
_entity_poly.entity_id
_entity_poly.type
_entity_poly.pdbx_seq_one_letter_code
_entity_poly.pdbx_strand_id
1 'polypeptide(L)'
;MLLFSVITFAQGIYDGPYVSYEGGKIWKRIVENGAADKSELKEGIVHVNFADPKLNYTVLLKKSLQNEPAVYDQPKKMFVVSDIEGEFMGFRNLLIANKVIDEQYNWIYGKGHLVICGDLFDRGLAVTETIWLIYRLEELAKKAGGYVHTILGNHDIMNLSGDLRYVQPKYMESAKLMGLEYMSLFNKSSELGRWLRTKNTIEKIGDNLCMHAGVSPVINELDYTIEQINDLCRPFYDQVKMLQGVGDKKIDPFFMGTSSLFWYRGYFFEPKASEADVSKTLQVFNVKRIIVGHTIVKGNVAFYYGGKVLGIDVDRHGDDHQAAVFENGEWFAVNVRGERRTIKNQ
;
A
#
# COMPACT_ATOMS: atom_id res chain seq x y z
N MET A 1 -8.31 38.42 -17.29
CA MET A 1 -9.47 37.81 -16.63
C MET A 1 -10.11 36.84 -17.62
N LEU A 2 -9.57 35.62 -17.71
CA LEU A 2 -10.17 34.57 -18.53
C LEU A 2 -11.10 33.75 -17.62
N LEU A 3 -12.41 33.91 -17.82
CA LEU A 3 -13.39 32.97 -17.29
C LEU A 3 -13.15 31.62 -18.00
N PHE A 4 -12.59 30.66 -17.27
CA PHE A 4 -12.76 29.26 -17.62
C PHE A 4 -14.24 28.93 -17.39
N SER A 5 -14.95 28.66 -18.49
CA SER A 5 -16.32 28.19 -18.45
C SER A 5 -16.38 26.87 -17.69
N VAL A 6 -17.17 26.85 -16.63
CA VAL A 6 -17.60 25.64 -15.90
C VAL A 6 -18.54 24.87 -16.82
N ILE A 7 -17.98 24.04 -17.70
CA ILE A 7 -18.74 23.09 -18.52
C ILE A 7 -18.16 21.69 -18.29
N THR A 8 -18.89 20.95 -17.45
CA THR A 8 -19.02 19.47 -17.39
C THR A 8 -17.74 18.62 -17.33
N PHE A 9 -17.01 18.66 -16.21
CA PHE A 9 -16.13 17.56 -15.80
C PHE A 9 -16.89 16.32 -15.29
N ALA A 10 -18.18 16.46 -14.95
CA ALA A 10 -18.96 15.36 -14.39
C ALA A 10 -19.07 14.18 -15.38
N GLN A 11 -19.31 14.44 -16.67
CA GLN A 11 -19.50 13.39 -17.66
C GLN A 11 -18.19 12.58 -17.84
N GLY A 12 -18.18 11.34 -17.36
CA GLY A 12 -17.04 10.42 -17.46
C GLY A 12 -16.29 10.11 -16.15
N ILE A 13 -16.68 10.68 -15.01
CA ILE A 13 -16.12 10.28 -13.72
C ILE A 13 -16.73 8.95 -13.28
N TYR A 14 -15.86 7.95 -13.06
CA TYR A 14 -16.16 6.69 -12.37
C TYR A 14 -15.32 6.64 -11.11
N ASP A 15 -15.95 6.42 -9.95
CA ASP A 15 -15.27 6.33 -8.67
C ASP A 15 -16.09 5.56 -7.62
N GLY A 16 -15.38 5.01 -6.64
CA GLY A 16 -15.94 4.15 -5.59
C GLY A 16 -15.81 2.66 -5.91
N PRO A 17 -16.58 1.79 -5.23
CA PRO A 17 -17.56 2.13 -4.20
C PRO A 17 -16.92 2.52 -2.86
N TYR A 18 -17.54 3.49 -2.19
CA TYR A 18 -17.25 3.87 -0.81
C TYR A 18 -18.30 3.25 0.11
N VAL A 19 -17.86 2.36 0.98
CA VAL A 19 -18.74 1.63 1.91
C VAL A 19 -18.60 2.21 3.30
N SER A 20 -19.71 2.63 3.93
CA SER A 20 -19.73 3.20 5.28
C SER A 20 -20.82 2.62 6.17
N TYR A 21 -20.63 2.75 7.49
CA TYR A 21 -21.53 2.26 8.51
C TYR A 21 -22.18 3.46 9.21
N GLU A 22 -23.48 3.67 8.99
CA GLU A 22 -24.21 4.83 9.50
C GLU A 22 -25.60 4.38 9.98
N GLY A 23 -25.95 4.70 11.23
CA GLY A 23 -27.29 4.41 11.78
C GLY A 23 -27.66 2.93 11.82
N GLY A 24 -26.68 2.05 12.06
CA GLY A 24 -26.88 0.59 12.08
C GLY A 24 -27.03 -0.06 10.70
N LYS A 25 -26.85 0.72 9.63
CA LYS A 25 -26.91 0.24 8.24
C LYS A 25 -25.54 0.34 7.56
N ILE A 26 -25.37 -0.44 6.51
CA ILE A 26 -24.23 -0.36 5.61
C ILE A 26 -24.67 0.38 4.35
N TRP A 27 -23.99 1.47 4.03
CA TRP A 27 -24.24 2.29 2.85
C TRP A 27 -23.14 2.11 1.84
N LYS A 28 -23.51 1.99 0.57
CA LYS A 28 -22.62 2.07 -0.58
C LYS A 28 -22.85 3.42 -1.26
N ARG A 29 -21.78 4.12 -1.60
CA ARG A 29 -21.83 5.28 -2.48
C ARG A 29 -20.88 5.09 -3.66
N ILE A 30 -21.31 5.52 -4.83
CA ILE A 30 -20.55 5.46 -6.09
C ILE A 30 -20.73 6.76 -6.84
N VAL A 31 -19.79 7.06 -7.73
CA VAL A 31 -19.97 8.06 -8.78
C VAL A 31 -19.83 7.35 -10.12
N GLU A 32 -20.87 7.44 -10.95
CA GLU A 32 -20.87 6.86 -12.30
C GLU A 32 -21.34 7.92 -13.28
N ASN A 33 -20.53 8.17 -14.33
CA ASN A 33 -20.75 9.24 -15.29
C ASN A 33 -21.00 10.62 -14.65
N GLY A 34 -20.37 10.87 -13.49
CA GLY A 34 -20.50 12.12 -12.74
C GLY A 34 -21.79 12.29 -11.94
N ALA A 35 -22.62 11.25 -11.85
CA ALA A 35 -23.76 11.21 -10.96
C ALA A 35 -23.43 10.35 -9.74
N ALA A 36 -23.71 10.86 -8.55
CA ALA A 36 -23.58 10.08 -7.32
C ALA A 36 -24.84 9.23 -7.07
N ASP A 37 -24.64 7.98 -6.69
CA ASP A 37 -25.69 7.12 -6.12
C ASP A 37 -25.36 6.77 -4.67
N LYS A 38 -26.39 6.67 -3.84
CA LYS A 38 -26.33 6.14 -2.47
C LYS A 38 -27.39 5.07 -2.31
N SER A 39 -26.94 3.86 -1.99
CA SER A 39 -27.81 2.70 -1.79
C SER A 39 -27.43 1.92 -0.52
N GLU A 40 -28.42 1.28 0.10
CA GLU A 40 -28.19 0.39 1.25
C GLU A 40 -27.61 -0.95 0.77
N LEU A 41 -26.54 -1.41 1.41
CA LEU A 41 -25.86 -2.67 1.08
C LEU A 41 -26.35 -3.79 2.00
N LYS A 42 -27.14 -4.73 1.47
CA LYS A 42 -27.79 -5.78 2.29
C LYS A 42 -27.00 -7.08 2.42
N GLU A 43 -26.28 -7.49 1.38
CA GLU A 43 -25.61 -8.80 1.33
C GLU A 43 -24.08 -8.72 1.51
N GLY A 44 -23.54 -7.52 1.76
CA GLY A 44 -22.09 -7.31 1.84
C GLY A 44 -21.35 -7.57 0.53
N ILE A 45 -22.05 -7.71 -0.60
CA ILE A 45 -21.45 -7.87 -1.93
C ILE A 45 -21.23 -6.49 -2.54
N VAL A 46 -19.96 -6.11 -2.64
CA VAL A 46 -19.52 -4.85 -3.21
C VAL A 46 -19.17 -5.08 -4.68
N HIS A 47 -19.76 -4.29 -5.58
CA HIS A 47 -19.43 -4.30 -7.00
C HIS A 47 -18.46 -3.15 -7.28
N VAL A 48 -17.25 -3.48 -7.72
CA VAL A 48 -16.23 -2.51 -8.12
C VAL A 48 -16.31 -2.36 -9.63
N ASN A 49 -16.68 -1.16 -10.08
CA ASN A 49 -16.97 -0.85 -11.46
C ASN A 49 -15.92 0.11 -12.02
N PHE A 50 -15.49 -0.14 -13.24
CA PHE A 50 -14.68 0.74 -14.05
C PHE A 50 -15.49 1.28 -15.22
N ALA A 51 -14.95 2.29 -15.90
CA ALA A 51 -15.47 2.73 -17.19
C ALA A 51 -15.43 1.61 -18.25
N ASP A 52 -14.43 0.72 -18.21
CA ASP A 52 -14.41 -0.53 -18.99
C ASP A 52 -14.98 -1.68 -18.15
N PRO A 53 -16.19 -2.19 -18.47
CA PRO A 53 -16.81 -3.25 -17.69
C PRO A 53 -16.02 -4.56 -17.62
N LYS A 54 -15.05 -4.77 -18.52
CA LYS A 54 -14.17 -5.95 -18.49
C LYS A 54 -13.25 -5.98 -17.27
N LEU A 55 -13.03 -4.83 -16.65
CA LEU A 55 -12.22 -4.70 -15.44
C LEU A 55 -13.05 -4.89 -14.16
N ASN A 56 -14.37 -4.95 -14.27
CA ASN A 56 -15.25 -5.03 -13.10
C ASN A 56 -15.04 -6.32 -12.33
N TYR A 57 -15.20 -6.25 -11.01
CA TYR A 57 -15.15 -7.41 -10.15
C TYR A 57 -15.97 -7.21 -8.87
N THR A 58 -16.21 -8.29 -8.13
CA THR A 58 -16.98 -8.27 -6.89
C THR A 58 -16.11 -8.54 -5.68
N VAL A 59 -16.47 -7.96 -4.54
CA VAL A 59 -15.80 -8.19 -3.26
C VAL A 59 -16.85 -8.52 -2.22
N LEU A 60 -16.56 -9.49 -1.35
CA LEU A 60 -17.40 -9.75 -0.18
C LEU A 60 -16.80 -9.05 1.02
N LEU A 61 -17.60 -8.28 1.76
CA LEU A 61 -17.16 -7.67 3.00
C LEU A 61 -16.74 -8.72 4.03
N LYS A 62 -15.61 -8.45 4.70
CA LYS A 62 -15.10 -9.23 5.82
C LYS A 62 -16.07 -9.11 6.98
N LYS A 63 -16.32 -10.25 7.63
CA LYS A 63 -17.21 -10.31 8.82
C LYS A 63 -16.63 -9.54 10.01
N SER A 64 -15.30 -9.50 10.10
CA SER A 64 -14.56 -8.81 11.15
C SER A 64 -13.22 -8.34 10.62
N LEU A 65 -12.77 -7.20 11.12
CA LEU A 65 -11.44 -6.65 10.88
C LEU A 65 -10.64 -6.79 12.18
N GLN A 66 -9.42 -7.32 12.06
CA GLN A 66 -8.49 -7.52 13.17
C GLN A 66 -7.13 -7.00 12.75
N ASN A 67 -6.34 -6.49 13.71
CA ASN A 67 -4.96 -6.11 13.43
C ASN A 67 -4.20 -7.30 12.85
N GLU A 68 -3.48 -7.07 11.76
CA GLU A 68 -2.72 -8.14 11.09
C GLU A 68 -1.49 -8.51 11.95
N PRO A 69 -1.11 -9.80 12.02
CA PRO A 69 0.18 -10.20 12.60
C PRO A 69 1.34 -9.46 11.93
N ALA A 70 2.43 -9.24 12.66
CA ALA A 70 3.60 -8.55 12.11
C ALA A 70 4.80 -9.48 11.87
N VAL A 71 4.72 -10.74 12.31
CA VAL A 71 5.78 -11.74 12.17
C VAL A 71 5.22 -13.01 11.53
N TYR A 72 5.89 -13.47 10.48
CA TYR A 72 5.49 -14.61 9.66
C TYR A 72 6.68 -15.53 9.37
N ASP A 73 6.39 -16.81 9.16
CA ASP A 73 7.37 -17.77 8.66
C ASP A 73 7.81 -17.42 7.23
N GLN A 74 9.00 -17.91 6.83
CA GLN A 74 9.51 -17.74 5.47
C GLN A 74 8.64 -18.53 4.47
N PRO A 75 7.91 -17.88 3.55
CA PRO A 75 7.20 -18.59 2.50
C PRO A 75 8.18 -19.14 1.47
N LYS A 76 7.78 -20.22 0.78
CA LYS A 76 8.55 -20.79 -0.34
C LYS A 76 8.62 -19.85 -1.55
N LYS A 77 7.60 -19.01 -1.71
CA LYS A 77 7.48 -18.01 -2.77
C LYS A 77 6.96 -16.69 -2.22
N MET A 78 7.58 -15.59 -2.59
CA MET A 78 7.15 -14.25 -2.22
C MET A 78 7.22 -13.34 -3.43
N PHE A 79 6.15 -12.58 -3.67
CA PHE A 79 6.08 -11.55 -4.70
C PHE A 79 6.00 -10.20 -3.99
N VAL A 80 6.97 -9.32 -4.21
CA VAL A 80 7.11 -8.06 -3.47
C VAL A 80 7.06 -6.87 -4.42
N VAL A 81 6.16 -5.94 -4.13
CA VAL A 81 5.94 -4.70 -4.88
C VAL A 81 5.71 -3.55 -3.89
N SER A 82 5.76 -2.32 -4.37
CA SER A 82 5.56 -1.10 -3.59
C SER A 82 5.00 0.00 -4.48
N ASP A 83 4.58 1.13 -3.90
CA ASP A 83 4.32 2.38 -4.61
C ASP A 83 3.34 2.18 -5.78
N ILE A 84 2.21 1.53 -5.50
CA ILE A 84 1.18 1.26 -6.53
C ILE A 84 0.51 2.58 -6.96
N GLU A 85 0.30 3.51 -6.03
CA GLU A 85 -0.13 4.89 -6.28
C GLU A 85 -1.33 4.97 -7.24
N GLY A 86 -2.35 4.13 -7.01
CA GLY A 86 -3.56 4.08 -7.84
C GLY A 86 -3.40 3.65 -9.31
N GLU A 87 -2.23 3.13 -9.71
CA GLU A 87 -1.96 2.61 -11.06
C GLU A 87 -2.47 1.16 -11.23
N PHE A 88 -3.80 1.02 -11.26
CA PHE A 88 -4.47 -0.28 -11.29
C PHE A 88 -4.00 -1.20 -12.43
N MET A 89 -3.86 -0.66 -13.65
CA MET A 89 -3.49 -1.48 -14.82
C MET A 89 -2.07 -2.02 -14.73
N GLY A 90 -1.11 -1.20 -14.30
CA GLY A 90 0.27 -1.62 -14.08
C GLY A 90 0.35 -2.72 -13.02
N PHE A 91 -0.32 -2.53 -11.88
CA PHE A 91 -0.38 -3.53 -10.81
C PHE A 91 -1.06 -4.83 -11.26
N ARG A 92 -2.24 -4.74 -11.88
CA ARG A 92 -2.98 -5.87 -12.45
C ARG A 92 -2.13 -6.68 -13.41
N ASN A 93 -1.56 -6.03 -14.42
CA ASN A 93 -0.81 -6.69 -15.48
C ASN A 93 0.46 -7.36 -14.92
N LEU A 94 1.11 -6.71 -13.95
CA LEU A 94 2.27 -7.26 -13.26
C LEU A 94 1.93 -8.54 -12.49
N LEU A 95 0.81 -8.58 -11.76
CA LEU A 95 0.36 -9.77 -11.05
C LEU A 95 -0.05 -10.91 -11.99
N ILE A 96 -0.77 -10.60 -13.07
CA ILE A 96 -1.23 -11.61 -14.06
C ILE A 96 -0.05 -12.22 -14.80
N ALA A 97 0.85 -11.39 -15.34
CA ALA A 97 2.00 -11.86 -16.12
C ALA A 97 2.92 -12.79 -15.30
N ASN A 98 2.94 -12.60 -13.98
CA ASN A 98 3.73 -13.40 -13.04
C ASN A 98 2.93 -14.47 -12.29
N LYS A 99 1.68 -14.74 -12.74
CA LYS A 99 0.83 -15.82 -12.24
C LYS A 99 0.56 -15.74 -10.73
N VAL A 100 0.44 -14.52 -10.20
CA VAL A 100 -0.05 -14.29 -8.83
C VAL A 100 -1.57 -14.36 -8.80
N ILE A 101 -2.21 -13.75 -9.80
CA ILE A 101 -3.66 -13.77 -10.02
C ILE A 101 -3.99 -14.16 -11.47
N ASP A 102 -5.21 -14.61 -11.72
CA ASP A 102 -5.73 -14.77 -13.08
C ASP A 102 -6.43 -13.50 -13.61
N GLU A 103 -6.91 -13.55 -14.85
CA GLU A 103 -7.64 -12.45 -15.52
C GLU A 103 -8.96 -12.07 -14.84
N GLN A 104 -9.49 -12.93 -13.97
CA GLN A 104 -10.70 -12.71 -13.17
C GLN A 104 -10.37 -12.30 -11.72
N TYR A 105 -9.11 -11.95 -11.46
CA TYR A 105 -8.62 -11.53 -10.15
C TYR A 105 -8.73 -12.62 -9.07
N ASN A 106 -8.68 -13.89 -9.46
CA ASN A 106 -8.59 -15.00 -8.51
C ASN A 106 -7.14 -15.25 -8.14
N TRP A 107 -6.91 -15.59 -6.87
CA TRP A 107 -5.60 -15.98 -6.39
C TRP A 107 -5.15 -17.32 -6.97
N ILE A 108 -4.01 -17.34 -7.66
CA ILE A 108 -3.41 -18.56 -8.23
C ILE A 108 -1.96 -18.77 -7.78
N TYR A 109 -1.50 -18.01 -6.79
CA TYR A 109 -0.14 -18.10 -6.25
C TYR A 109 0.04 -19.17 -5.15
N GLY A 110 -0.95 -20.06 -4.97
CA GLY A 110 -0.92 -21.16 -4.00
C GLY A 110 -0.65 -20.67 -2.57
N LYS A 111 0.34 -21.27 -1.90
CA LYS A 111 0.82 -20.86 -0.57
C LYS A 111 1.86 -19.73 -0.60
N GLY A 112 2.02 -19.06 -1.74
CA GLY A 112 2.92 -17.93 -1.85
C GLY A 112 2.40 -16.71 -1.10
N HIS A 113 3.25 -15.72 -0.92
CA HIS A 113 2.90 -14.47 -0.26
C HIS A 113 3.04 -13.31 -1.25
N LEU A 114 2.06 -12.41 -1.29
CA LEU A 114 2.17 -11.11 -1.96
C LEU A 114 2.46 -10.05 -0.89
N VAL A 115 3.53 -9.27 -1.05
CA VAL A 115 3.93 -8.21 -0.12
C VAL A 115 3.86 -6.87 -0.84
N ILE A 116 3.10 -5.95 -0.29
CA ILE A 116 2.92 -4.59 -0.79
C ILE A 116 3.51 -3.63 0.25
N CYS A 117 4.67 -3.06 -0.07
CA CYS A 117 5.40 -2.15 0.81
C CYS A 117 4.87 -0.71 0.73
N GLY A 118 3.58 -0.48 0.89
CA GLY A 118 3.00 0.87 1.01
C GLY A 118 2.73 1.61 -0.28
N ASP A 119 2.17 2.81 -0.08
CA ASP A 119 1.79 3.79 -1.10
C ASP A 119 0.76 3.23 -2.09
N LEU A 120 -0.43 2.96 -1.55
CA LEU A 120 -1.63 2.58 -2.30
C LEU A 120 -2.33 3.81 -2.89
N PHE A 121 -2.23 4.94 -2.20
CA PHE A 121 -2.93 6.20 -2.47
C PHE A 121 -2.16 7.15 -3.38
N ASP A 122 -2.87 8.21 -3.78
CA ASP A 122 -2.37 9.37 -4.52
C ASP A 122 -1.89 9.10 -5.95
N ARG A 123 -1.69 10.18 -6.71
CA ARG A 123 -1.21 10.22 -8.11
C ARG A 123 -2.08 9.51 -9.15
N GLY A 124 -2.40 8.23 -9.00
CA GLY A 124 -3.24 7.48 -9.94
C GLY A 124 -4.74 7.75 -9.80
N LEU A 125 -5.49 7.29 -10.80
CA LEU A 125 -6.94 7.53 -10.93
C LEU A 125 -7.81 6.34 -10.52
N ALA A 126 -7.22 5.23 -10.07
CA ALA A 126 -7.92 4.01 -9.67
C ALA A 126 -7.52 3.52 -8.27
N VAL A 127 -7.37 4.44 -7.31
CA VAL A 127 -6.96 4.13 -5.92
C VAL A 127 -7.99 3.24 -5.23
N THR A 128 -9.26 3.64 -5.26
CA THR A 128 -10.35 2.91 -4.57
C THR A 128 -10.47 1.48 -5.10
N GLU A 129 -10.41 1.33 -6.42
CA GLU A 129 -10.48 0.06 -7.11
C GLU A 129 -9.22 -0.79 -6.90
N THR A 130 -8.05 -0.18 -6.72
CA THR A 130 -6.84 -0.93 -6.36
C THR A 130 -6.94 -1.48 -4.94
N ILE A 131 -7.39 -0.67 -3.98
CA ILE A 131 -7.51 -1.07 -2.58
C ILE A 131 -8.55 -2.19 -2.43
N TRP A 132 -9.68 -2.13 -3.13
CA TRP A 132 -10.67 -3.21 -3.12
C TRP A 132 -10.12 -4.53 -3.68
N LEU A 133 -9.26 -4.48 -4.69
CA LEU A 133 -8.61 -5.67 -5.24
C LEU A 133 -7.71 -6.30 -4.18
N ILE A 134 -6.88 -5.49 -3.50
CA ILE A 134 -6.01 -5.96 -2.41
C ILE A 134 -6.84 -6.58 -1.27
N TYR A 135 -7.90 -5.90 -0.86
CA TYR A 135 -8.84 -6.38 0.16
C TYR A 135 -9.43 -7.76 -0.21
N ARG A 136 -9.84 -7.95 -1.47
CA ARG A 136 -10.34 -9.23 -2.00
C ARG A 136 -9.25 -10.30 -1.98
N LEU A 137 -8.04 -9.95 -2.43
CA LEU A 137 -6.92 -10.89 -2.54
C LEU A 137 -6.47 -11.42 -1.17
N GLU A 138 -6.59 -10.64 -0.09
CA GLU A 138 -6.31 -11.14 1.27
C GLU A 138 -7.12 -12.40 1.61
N GLU A 139 -8.43 -12.40 1.34
CA GLU A 139 -9.29 -13.55 1.64
C GLU A 139 -9.02 -14.73 0.70
N LEU A 140 -8.77 -14.45 -0.58
CA LEU A 140 -8.48 -15.49 -1.56
C LEU A 140 -7.13 -16.18 -1.28
N ALA A 141 -6.10 -15.40 -0.92
CA ALA A 141 -4.81 -15.92 -0.54
C ALA A 141 -4.89 -16.74 0.75
N LYS A 142 -5.54 -16.21 1.81
CA LYS A 142 -5.75 -16.92 3.08
C LYS A 142 -6.45 -18.27 2.86
N LYS A 143 -7.49 -18.34 2.02
CA LYS A 143 -8.18 -19.59 1.66
C LYS A 143 -7.30 -20.60 0.93
N ALA A 144 -6.34 -20.14 0.13
CA ALA A 144 -5.37 -21.00 -0.56
C ALA A 144 -4.14 -21.38 0.30
N GLY A 145 -4.08 -20.89 1.55
CA GLY A 145 -2.94 -21.06 2.45
C GLY A 145 -1.74 -20.17 2.11
N GLY A 146 -1.95 -19.11 1.32
CA GLY A 146 -1.02 -18.02 1.11
C GLY A 146 -1.37 -16.78 1.92
N TYR A 147 -0.74 -15.65 1.61
CA TYR A 147 -0.98 -14.40 2.33
C TYR A 147 -0.83 -13.16 1.43
N VAL A 148 -1.54 -12.08 1.77
CA VAL A 148 -1.31 -10.74 1.22
C VAL A 148 -0.94 -9.83 2.38
N HIS A 149 0.27 -9.27 2.34
CA HIS A 149 0.79 -8.31 3.29
C HIS A 149 0.59 -6.91 2.73
N THR A 150 -0.23 -6.11 3.39
CA THR A 150 -0.39 -4.69 3.07
C THR A 150 0.25 -3.89 4.19
N ILE A 151 1.41 -3.31 3.89
CA ILE A 151 2.17 -2.47 4.81
C ILE A 151 1.89 -1.02 4.42
N LEU A 152 1.70 -0.12 5.37
CA LEU A 152 1.40 1.29 5.10
C LEU A 152 2.67 2.09 4.77
N GLY A 153 2.56 2.88 3.69
CA GLY A 153 3.51 3.89 3.25
C GLY A 153 3.10 5.30 3.65
N ASN A 154 3.86 6.30 3.19
CA ASN A 154 3.59 7.68 3.58
C ASN A 154 2.30 8.21 2.95
N HIS A 155 2.03 7.89 1.70
CA HIS A 155 0.81 8.34 1.02
C HIS A 155 -0.44 7.75 1.70
N ASP A 156 -0.35 6.54 2.24
CA ASP A 156 -1.44 5.93 3.01
C ASP A 156 -1.71 6.70 4.31
N ILE A 157 -0.66 7.01 5.08
CA ILE A 157 -0.77 7.79 6.34
C ILE A 157 -1.27 9.21 6.06
N MET A 158 -0.73 9.87 5.03
CA MET A 158 -1.13 11.22 4.61
C MET A 158 -2.64 11.29 4.30
N ASN A 159 -3.16 10.30 3.57
CA ASN A 159 -4.57 10.23 3.23
C ASN A 159 -5.48 9.96 4.44
N LEU A 160 -5.01 9.17 5.40
CA LEU A 160 -5.74 8.93 6.65
C LEU A 160 -5.74 10.12 7.60
N SER A 161 -4.69 10.94 7.59
CA SER A 161 -4.50 12.07 8.50
C SER A 161 -4.92 13.44 7.94
N GLY A 162 -5.14 13.52 6.63
CA GLY A 162 -5.63 14.73 5.95
C GLY A 162 -4.54 15.62 5.35
N ASP A 163 -3.37 15.07 5.07
CA ASP A 163 -2.40 15.70 4.17
C ASP A 163 -2.71 15.29 2.72
N LEU A 164 -3.42 16.16 2.00
CA LEU A 164 -4.06 15.83 0.73
C LEU A 164 -3.31 16.39 -0.50
N ARG A 165 -2.03 16.75 -0.35
CA ARG A 165 -1.26 17.49 -1.36
C ARG A 165 -1.06 16.72 -2.68
N TYR A 166 -1.16 15.39 -2.67
CA TYR A 166 -0.97 14.53 -3.85
C TYR A 166 -2.26 13.82 -4.30
N VAL A 167 -3.38 14.10 -3.64
CA VAL A 167 -4.68 13.53 -4.00
C VAL A 167 -5.12 14.09 -5.34
N GLN A 168 -5.51 13.21 -6.26
CA GLN A 168 -6.05 13.63 -7.55
C GLN A 168 -7.39 14.39 -7.37
N PRO A 169 -7.62 15.52 -8.08
CA PRO A 169 -8.85 16.31 -7.96
C PRO A 169 -10.14 15.50 -8.16
N LYS A 170 -10.10 14.40 -8.93
CA LYS A 170 -11.24 13.49 -9.15
C LYS A 170 -11.90 13.05 -7.85
N TYR A 171 -11.11 12.71 -6.83
CA TYR A 171 -11.65 12.17 -5.58
C TYR A 171 -12.32 13.24 -4.71
N MET A 172 -11.83 14.50 -4.78
CA MET A 172 -12.47 15.64 -4.12
C MET A 172 -13.82 15.95 -4.77
N GLU A 173 -13.87 15.95 -6.10
CA GLU A 173 -15.12 16.17 -6.83
C GLU A 173 -16.11 15.02 -6.58
N SER A 174 -15.63 13.77 -6.54
CA SER A 174 -16.47 12.61 -6.23
C SER A 174 -17.05 12.69 -4.81
N ALA A 175 -16.25 13.07 -3.81
CA ALA A 175 -16.73 13.33 -2.46
C ALA A 175 -17.84 14.39 -2.46
N LYS A 176 -17.63 15.52 -3.14
CA LYS A 176 -18.59 16.61 -3.25
C LYS A 176 -19.90 16.17 -3.94
N LEU A 177 -19.82 15.42 -5.04
CA LEU A 177 -20.99 14.85 -5.72
C LEU A 177 -21.81 13.94 -4.79
N MET A 178 -21.14 13.21 -3.90
CA MET A 178 -21.77 12.38 -2.87
C MET A 178 -22.25 13.16 -1.63
N GLY A 179 -22.06 14.48 -1.59
CA GLY A 179 -22.38 15.32 -0.42
C GLY A 179 -21.47 15.05 0.78
N LEU A 180 -20.21 14.70 0.55
CA LEU A 180 -19.21 14.36 1.55
C LEU A 180 -17.97 15.24 1.42
N GLU A 181 -17.23 15.34 2.52
CA GLU A 181 -15.83 15.77 2.50
C GLU A 181 -14.92 14.58 2.17
N TYR A 182 -13.78 14.82 1.51
CA TYR A 182 -12.80 13.78 1.15
C TYR A 182 -12.42 12.89 2.34
N MET A 183 -12.20 13.51 3.51
CA MET A 183 -11.83 12.80 4.73
C MET A 183 -12.87 11.78 5.18
N SER A 184 -14.12 11.86 4.70
CA SER A 184 -15.17 10.89 5.01
C SER A 184 -15.05 9.58 4.22
N LEU A 185 -14.30 9.56 3.12
CA LEU A 185 -14.18 8.40 2.24
C LEU A 185 -13.43 7.23 2.93
N PHE A 186 -12.41 7.54 3.73
CA PHE A 186 -11.52 6.58 4.40
C PHE A 186 -11.44 6.76 5.93
N ASN A 187 -12.50 7.30 6.55
CA ASN A 187 -12.56 7.51 8.00
C ASN A 187 -12.83 6.20 8.79
N LYS A 188 -12.93 6.33 10.11
CA LYS A 188 -13.21 5.22 11.04
C LYS A 188 -14.61 4.60 10.90
N SER A 189 -15.54 5.21 10.14
CA SER A 189 -16.84 4.63 9.84
C SER A 189 -16.92 4.02 8.43
N SER A 190 -15.88 4.13 7.61
CA SER A 190 -15.82 3.48 6.29
C SER A 190 -15.12 2.12 6.37
N GLU A 191 -15.53 1.18 5.52
CA GLU A 191 -14.99 -0.17 5.52
C GLU A 191 -13.48 -0.19 5.23
N LEU A 192 -13.08 0.45 4.13
CA LEU A 192 -11.67 0.55 3.75
C LEU A 192 -10.88 1.37 4.76
N GLY A 193 -11.46 2.42 5.34
CA GLY A 193 -10.81 3.20 6.40
C GLY A 193 -10.54 2.39 7.67
N ARG A 194 -11.48 1.53 8.08
CA ARG A 194 -11.26 0.59 9.19
C ARG A 194 -10.24 -0.48 8.83
N TRP A 195 -10.30 -1.02 7.61
CA TRP A 195 -9.38 -2.04 7.13
C TRP A 195 -7.93 -1.51 7.07
N LEU A 196 -7.70 -0.31 6.55
CA LEU A 196 -6.38 0.33 6.53
C LEU A 196 -5.79 0.48 7.94
N ARG A 197 -6.63 0.81 8.93
CA ARG A 197 -6.20 0.96 10.34
C ARG A 197 -5.83 -0.37 11.02
N THR A 198 -6.07 -1.52 10.38
CA THR A 198 -5.59 -2.83 10.86
C THR A 198 -4.17 -3.16 10.40
N LYS A 199 -3.61 -2.37 9.49
CA LYS A 199 -2.36 -2.69 8.80
C LYS A 199 -1.11 -2.24 9.55
N ASN A 200 -0.01 -2.91 9.23
CA ASN A 200 1.29 -2.68 9.82
C ASN A 200 2.06 -1.59 9.09
N THR A 201 3.04 -0.98 9.76
CA THR A 201 4.07 -0.13 9.14
C THR A 201 5.38 -0.87 8.91
N ILE A 202 5.56 -2.02 9.56
CA ILE A 202 6.73 -2.89 9.45
C ILE A 202 6.34 -4.34 9.70
N GLU A 203 6.90 -5.27 8.94
CA GLU A 203 6.68 -6.70 9.13
C GLU A 203 7.99 -7.49 8.98
N LYS A 204 8.08 -8.62 9.70
CA LYS A 204 9.09 -9.64 9.48
C LYS A 204 8.47 -10.85 8.82
N ILE A 205 8.98 -11.20 7.65
CA ILE A 205 8.52 -12.34 6.84
C ILE A 205 9.72 -13.26 6.60
N GLY A 206 9.85 -14.29 7.44
CA GLY A 206 11.04 -15.12 7.51
C GLY A 206 12.28 -14.31 7.88
N ASP A 207 13.27 -14.33 6.97
CA ASP A 207 14.53 -13.60 7.14
C ASP A 207 14.49 -12.16 6.58
N ASN A 208 13.29 -11.64 6.26
CA ASN A 208 13.13 -10.34 5.60
C ASN A 208 12.34 -9.37 6.47
N LEU A 209 12.86 -8.15 6.63
CA LEU A 209 12.18 -7.02 7.25
C LEU A 209 11.62 -6.12 6.14
N CYS A 210 10.30 -6.03 6.06
CA CYS A 210 9.59 -5.31 5.02
C CYS A 210 8.94 -4.06 5.60
N MET A 211 9.14 -2.92 4.93
CA MET A 211 8.48 -1.65 5.23
C MET A 211 8.47 -0.78 3.99
N HIS A 212 7.80 0.37 4.05
CA HIS A 212 7.73 1.25 2.90
C HIS A 212 9.07 1.92 2.55
N ALA A 213 9.76 2.57 3.50
CA ALA A 213 10.96 3.37 3.20
C ALA A 213 12.26 2.85 3.83
N GLY A 214 12.26 2.56 5.14
CA GLY A 214 13.43 2.00 5.82
C GLY A 214 13.52 2.31 7.31
N VAL A 215 14.50 1.71 7.99
CA VAL A 215 14.78 1.94 9.41
C VAL A 215 15.95 2.91 9.57
N SER A 216 15.68 4.06 10.18
CA SER A 216 16.73 5.03 10.53
C SER A 216 17.53 4.60 11.76
N PRO A 217 18.77 5.09 11.95
CA PRO A 217 19.56 4.80 13.14
C PRO A 217 18.85 5.15 14.45
N VAL A 218 18.06 6.22 14.47
CA VAL A 218 17.27 6.60 15.66
C VAL A 218 16.30 5.50 16.06
N ILE A 219 15.64 4.82 15.11
CA ILE A 219 14.72 3.73 15.42
C ILE A 219 15.46 2.52 15.99
N ASN A 220 16.68 2.23 15.52
CA ASN A 220 17.49 1.11 16.05
C ASN A 220 17.82 1.28 17.54
N GLU A 221 17.94 2.52 18.02
CA GLU A 221 18.26 2.83 19.42
C GLU A 221 17.04 2.79 20.35
N LEU A 222 15.82 2.69 19.81
CA LEU A 222 14.60 2.62 20.61
C LEU A 222 14.31 1.22 21.17
N ASP A 223 14.95 0.18 20.61
CA ASP A 223 14.89 -1.23 21.07
C ASP A 223 13.46 -1.79 21.22
N TYR A 224 12.55 -1.39 20.33
CA TYR A 224 11.21 -1.96 20.27
C TYR A 224 11.15 -3.18 19.35
N THR A 225 10.37 -4.18 19.75
CA THR A 225 9.96 -5.28 18.87
C THR A 225 9.07 -4.77 17.73
N ILE A 226 8.96 -5.56 16.66
CA ILE A 226 8.15 -5.23 15.48
C ILE A 226 6.68 -5.03 15.86
N GLU A 227 6.16 -5.88 16.74
CA GLU A 227 4.81 -5.80 17.29
C GLU A 227 4.60 -4.52 18.09
N GLN A 228 5.54 -4.18 18.98
CA GLN A 228 5.47 -2.95 19.77
C GLN A 228 5.49 -1.69 18.90
N ILE A 229 6.34 -1.63 17.87
CA ILE A 229 6.38 -0.49 16.95
C ILE A 229 5.02 -0.28 16.29
N ASN A 230 4.45 -1.37 15.78
CA ASN A 230 3.18 -1.39 15.11
C ASN A 230 2.01 -0.98 16.04
N ASP A 231 1.97 -1.51 17.26
CA ASP A 231 0.95 -1.17 18.26
C ASP A 231 1.07 0.29 18.73
N LEU A 232 2.29 0.82 18.83
CA LEU A 232 2.53 2.23 19.14
C LEU A 232 2.06 3.15 18.02
N CYS A 233 2.22 2.77 16.76
CA CYS A 233 1.91 3.64 15.62
C CYS A 233 0.42 3.69 15.27
N ARG A 234 -0.31 2.57 15.35
CA ARG A 234 -1.71 2.47 14.90
C ARG A 234 -2.67 3.54 15.43
N PRO A 235 -2.64 3.91 16.72
CA PRO A 235 -3.52 4.95 17.26
C PRO A 235 -3.34 6.32 16.59
N PHE A 236 -2.21 6.56 15.94
CA PHE A 236 -1.80 7.85 15.39
C PHE A 236 -1.89 7.97 13.87
N TYR A 237 -2.26 6.90 13.15
CA TYR A 237 -2.33 6.92 11.67
C TYR A 237 -3.20 8.05 11.11
N ASP A 238 -4.24 8.47 11.83
CA ASP A 238 -5.14 9.57 11.42
C ASP A 238 -4.95 10.87 12.20
N GLN A 239 -3.84 11.01 12.93
CA GLN A 239 -3.52 12.19 13.73
C GLN A 239 -2.36 13.01 13.16
N VAL A 240 -1.51 12.40 12.33
CA VAL A 240 -0.25 12.99 11.88
C VAL A 240 -0.47 13.87 10.66
N LYS A 241 -0.79 15.14 10.90
CA LYS A 241 -1.09 16.09 9.80
C LYS A 241 0.16 16.64 9.10
N MET A 242 1.33 16.54 9.74
CA MET A 242 2.58 17.13 9.26
C MET A 242 3.76 16.20 9.57
N LEU A 243 4.85 16.34 8.80
CA LEU A 243 6.11 15.57 8.94
C LEU A 243 6.90 15.85 10.24
N GLN A 244 6.30 16.56 11.20
CA GLN A 244 6.92 16.96 12.47
C GLN A 244 6.63 15.98 13.61
N GLY A 245 5.86 14.92 13.36
CA GLY A 245 5.43 13.97 14.37
C GLY A 245 4.07 14.32 14.99
N VAL A 246 3.79 13.75 16.16
CA VAL A 246 2.54 13.92 16.93
C VAL A 246 2.73 14.75 18.20
N GLY A 247 3.96 15.20 18.47
CA GLY A 247 4.32 15.96 19.67
C GLY A 247 4.61 15.08 20.88
N ASP A 248 4.77 13.78 20.68
CA ASP A 248 5.19 12.82 21.70
C ASP A 248 6.55 12.25 21.30
N LYS A 249 7.60 12.57 22.08
CA LYS A 249 8.98 12.15 21.81
C LYS A 249 9.16 10.64 21.65
N LYS A 250 8.27 9.81 22.21
CA LYS A 250 8.30 8.35 22.05
C LYS A 250 7.74 7.89 20.71
N ILE A 251 6.82 8.67 20.13
CA ILE A 251 6.09 8.34 18.91
C ILE A 251 6.66 9.08 17.70
N ASP A 252 7.11 10.31 17.89
CA ASP A 252 7.63 11.21 16.85
C ASP A 252 8.66 10.54 15.93
N PRO A 253 9.64 9.73 16.42
CA PRO A 253 10.60 9.06 15.55
C PRO A 253 9.95 8.19 14.45
N PHE A 254 8.75 7.65 14.70
CA PHE A 254 8.02 6.82 13.75
C PHE A 254 7.18 7.61 12.74
N PHE A 255 7.06 8.93 12.90
CA PHE A 255 6.25 9.79 12.03
C PHE A 255 6.99 11.00 11.44
N MET A 256 8.19 11.29 11.93
CA MET A 256 9.04 12.35 11.38
C MET A 256 9.60 11.96 10.01
N GLY A 257 9.66 12.93 9.09
CA GLY A 257 10.17 12.69 7.72
C GLY A 257 11.63 12.21 7.67
N THR A 258 12.43 12.54 8.68
CA THR A 258 13.86 12.18 8.72
C THR A 258 14.14 10.80 9.29
N SER A 259 13.17 10.17 9.96
CA SER A 259 13.42 8.93 10.73
C SER A 259 12.38 7.83 10.53
N SER A 260 11.15 8.17 10.16
CA SER A 260 10.02 7.24 10.10
C SER A 260 10.21 6.10 9.09
N LEU A 261 9.54 4.99 9.38
CA LEU A 261 9.56 3.76 8.59
C LEU A 261 9.06 3.93 7.14
N PHE A 262 8.33 5.02 6.89
CA PHE A 262 7.69 5.33 5.62
C PHE A 262 8.18 6.65 5.00
N TRP A 263 9.20 7.33 5.55
CA TRP A 263 9.85 8.47 4.87
C TRP A 263 11.38 8.36 4.78
N TYR A 264 12.01 7.50 5.57
CA TYR A 264 13.47 7.45 5.66
C TYR A 264 14.12 7.02 4.33
N ARG A 265 14.92 7.91 3.72
CA ARG A 265 15.62 7.69 2.43
C ARG A 265 17.11 7.39 2.56
N GLY A 266 17.63 7.25 3.78
CA GLY A 266 19.08 7.16 4.01
C GLY A 266 19.76 5.94 3.38
N TYR A 267 19.03 4.92 2.94
CA TYR A 267 19.64 3.82 2.17
C TYR A 267 20.08 4.23 0.75
N PHE A 268 19.50 5.31 0.21
CA PHE A 268 19.67 5.70 -1.18
C PHE A 268 20.25 7.11 -1.35
N PHE A 269 19.93 8.02 -0.43
CA PHE A 269 20.31 9.44 -0.52
C PHE A 269 21.02 9.94 0.75
N GLU A 270 21.71 11.07 0.60
CA GLU A 270 22.39 11.74 1.71
C GLU A 270 21.41 12.38 2.70
N PRO A 271 21.67 12.33 4.02
CA PRO A 271 22.81 11.65 4.66
C PRO A 271 22.66 10.13 4.61
N LYS A 272 23.63 9.45 3.98
CA LYS A 272 23.52 8.02 3.68
C LYS A 272 23.80 7.18 4.92
N ALA A 273 22.99 6.14 5.14
CA ALA A 273 23.23 5.13 6.15
C ALA A 273 24.56 4.44 5.90
N SER A 274 25.34 4.21 6.95
CA SER A 274 26.55 3.40 6.87
C SER A 274 26.21 1.91 6.81
N GLU A 275 27.16 1.09 6.36
CA GLU A 275 27.07 -0.37 6.46
C GLU A 275 26.85 -0.85 7.90
N ALA A 276 27.39 -0.12 8.88
CA ALA A 276 27.21 -0.43 10.29
C ALA A 276 25.76 -0.19 10.73
N ASP A 277 25.13 0.90 10.30
CA ASP A 277 23.72 1.21 10.60
C ASP A 277 22.78 0.15 10.03
N VAL A 278 23.01 -0.25 8.77
CA VAL A 278 22.25 -1.33 8.12
C VAL A 278 22.46 -2.66 8.85
N SER A 279 23.69 -2.99 9.20
CA SER A 279 24.00 -4.25 9.92
C SER A 279 23.41 -4.27 11.33
N LYS A 280 23.38 -3.11 12.01
CA LYS A 280 22.72 -2.95 13.31
C LYS A 280 21.22 -3.20 13.19
N THR A 281 20.57 -2.67 12.16
CA THR A 281 19.15 -2.94 11.88
C THR A 281 18.89 -4.44 11.73
N LEU A 282 19.69 -5.13 10.92
CA LEU A 282 19.57 -6.58 10.74
C LEU A 282 19.73 -7.36 12.04
N GLN A 283 20.65 -6.94 12.91
CA GLN A 283 20.87 -7.54 14.22
C GLN A 283 19.69 -7.31 15.16
N VAL A 284 19.20 -6.07 15.28
CA VAL A 284 18.08 -5.69 16.16
C VAL A 284 16.83 -6.51 15.85
N PHE A 285 16.49 -6.66 14.56
CA PHE A 285 15.29 -7.39 14.14
C PHE A 285 15.53 -8.87 13.83
N ASN A 286 16.77 -9.34 13.98
CA ASN A 286 17.21 -10.71 13.69
C ASN A 286 16.74 -11.20 12.31
N VAL A 287 17.13 -10.47 11.26
CA VAL A 287 16.80 -10.73 9.85
C VAL A 287 18.07 -10.69 8.99
N LYS A 288 17.99 -11.14 7.75
CA LYS A 288 19.11 -11.08 6.79
C LYS A 288 18.95 -10.00 5.74
N ARG A 289 17.73 -9.49 5.55
CA ARG A 289 17.42 -8.54 4.48
C ARG A 289 16.38 -7.52 4.90
N ILE A 290 16.58 -6.29 4.45
CA ILE A 290 15.61 -5.19 4.51
C ILE A 290 15.04 -5.00 3.11
N ILE A 291 13.73 -4.86 2.98
CA ILE A 291 13.04 -4.70 1.69
C ILE A 291 12.18 -3.43 1.74
N VAL A 292 12.43 -2.52 0.80
CA VAL A 292 11.90 -1.15 0.84
C VAL A 292 11.55 -0.60 -0.55
N GLY A 293 10.49 0.21 -0.61
CA GLY A 293 10.10 1.02 -1.75
C GLY A 293 10.47 2.49 -1.57
N HIS A 294 9.50 3.41 -1.77
CA HIS A 294 9.54 4.86 -1.54
C HIS A 294 10.51 5.69 -2.40
N THR A 295 11.64 5.10 -2.79
CA THR A 295 12.76 5.79 -3.40
C THR A 295 13.11 5.22 -4.75
N ILE A 296 12.57 5.87 -5.78
CA ILE A 296 12.96 5.69 -7.17
C ILE A 296 14.45 5.99 -7.33
N VAL A 297 15.23 4.96 -7.64
CA VAL A 297 16.63 5.07 -8.05
C VAL A 297 16.87 4.33 -9.35
N LYS A 298 17.77 4.85 -10.17
CA LYS A 298 18.09 4.27 -11.47
C LYS A 298 18.61 2.84 -11.29
N GLY A 299 18.01 1.89 -12.00
CA GLY A 299 18.43 0.50 -12.01
C GLY A 299 17.87 -0.36 -10.88
N ASN A 300 16.95 0.15 -10.05
CA ASN A 300 16.05 -0.69 -9.28
C ASN A 300 15.21 -1.57 -10.24
N VAL A 301 14.73 -2.74 -9.85
CA VAL A 301 14.89 -3.51 -8.60
C VAL A 301 16.33 -4.03 -8.43
N ALA A 302 16.98 -3.72 -7.29
CA ALA A 302 18.40 -3.95 -7.04
C ALA A 302 18.76 -4.22 -5.56
N PHE A 303 19.88 -4.91 -5.35
CA PHE A 303 20.49 -5.09 -4.04
C PHE A 303 21.48 -3.97 -3.74
N TYR A 304 21.53 -3.59 -2.47
CA TYR A 304 22.43 -2.59 -1.92
C TYR A 304 23.09 -3.14 -0.65
N TYR A 305 24.15 -2.49 -0.21
CA TYR A 305 24.85 -2.83 1.03
C TYR A 305 25.30 -4.30 1.09
N GLY A 306 25.88 -4.79 -0.01
CA GLY A 306 26.29 -6.20 -0.13
C GLY A 306 25.13 -7.20 -0.06
N GLY A 307 23.93 -6.83 -0.51
CA GLY A 307 22.74 -7.70 -0.53
C GLY A 307 21.83 -7.59 0.70
N LYS A 308 22.18 -6.73 1.66
CA LYS A 308 21.43 -6.51 2.90
C LYS A 308 20.15 -5.71 2.69
N VAL A 309 20.13 -4.81 1.72
CA VAL A 309 18.94 -4.00 1.39
C VAL A 309 18.50 -4.33 -0.04
N LEU A 310 17.21 -4.55 -0.24
CA LEU A 310 16.58 -4.75 -1.54
C LEU A 310 15.63 -3.58 -1.81
N GLY A 311 16.02 -2.72 -2.74
CA GLY A 311 15.18 -1.62 -3.24
C GLY A 311 14.24 -2.12 -4.34
N ILE A 312 12.95 -1.85 -4.17
CA ILE A 312 11.88 -2.37 -5.06
C ILE A 312 11.01 -1.28 -5.71
N ASP A 313 11.27 -0.01 -5.41
CA ASP A 313 10.57 1.10 -6.04
C ASP A 313 11.21 1.49 -7.39
N VAL A 314 10.36 1.73 -8.37
CA VAL A 314 10.68 1.97 -9.78
C VAL A 314 9.80 3.09 -10.32
N ASP A 315 10.21 3.73 -11.41
CA ASP A 315 9.46 4.85 -12.00
C ASP A 315 8.22 4.36 -12.75
N ARG A 316 7.18 3.99 -11.99
CA ARG A 316 5.91 3.47 -12.53
C ARG A 316 5.18 4.50 -13.37
N HIS A 317 5.32 5.79 -13.06
CA HIS A 317 4.76 6.89 -13.87
C HIS A 317 5.49 7.03 -15.22
N GLY A 318 6.74 6.57 -15.29
CA GLY A 318 7.50 6.37 -16.51
C GLY A 318 7.27 5.03 -17.23
N ASP A 319 6.18 4.31 -16.91
CA ASP A 319 5.81 2.99 -17.46
C ASP A 319 6.79 1.85 -17.07
N ASP A 320 7.59 2.05 -16.02
CA ASP A 320 8.42 0.97 -15.45
C ASP A 320 7.69 0.24 -14.33
N HIS A 321 7.09 -0.90 -14.66
CA HIS A 321 6.38 -1.74 -13.70
C HIS A 321 7.16 -3.04 -13.42
N GLN A 322 7.85 -3.07 -12.28
CA GLN A 322 8.62 -4.21 -11.81
C GLN A 322 8.26 -4.62 -10.37
N ALA A 323 8.65 -5.85 -10.04
CA ALA A 323 8.55 -6.44 -8.70
C ALA A 323 9.78 -7.32 -8.41
N ALA A 324 10.00 -7.62 -7.13
CA ALA A 324 10.95 -8.63 -6.69
C ALA A 324 10.23 -9.94 -6.37
N VAL A 325 10.79 -11.07 -6.81
CA VAL A 325 10.27 -12.41 -6.53
C VAL A 325 11.32 -13.21 -5.80
N PHE A 326 10.97 -13.73 -4.63
CA PHE A 326 11.71 -14.75 -3.93
C PHE A 326 11.13 -16.12 -4.27
N GLU A 327 11.96 -17.05 -4.74
CA GLU A 327 11.56 -18.42 -5.01
C GLU A 327 12.74 -19.35 -4.76
N ASN A 328 12.53 -20.39 -3.96
CA ASN A 328 13.53 -21.42 -3.67
C ASN A 328 14.89 -20.88 -3.15
N GLY A 329 14.87 -19.83 -2.34
CA GLY A 329 16.09 -19.26 -1.74
C GLY A 329 16.74 -18.14 -2.56
N GLU A 330 16.23 -17.86 -3.77
CA GLU A 330 16.82 -16.90 -4.70
C GLU A 330 15.86 -15.76 -5.02
N TRP A 331 16.44 -14.60 -5.38
CA TRP A 331 15.71 -13.38 -5.70
C TRP A 331 15.86 -13.00 -7.17
N PHE A 332 14.74 -12.55 -7.75
CA PHE A 332 14.65 -12.16 -9.15
C PHE A 332 13.85 -10.87 -9.28
N ALA A 333 14.18 -10.06 -10.28
CA ALA A 333 13.31 -8.99 -10.70
C ALA A 333 12.44 -9.48 -11.85
N VAL A 334 11.16 -9.09 -11.83
CA VAL A 334 10.18 -9.42 -12.87
C VAL A 334 9.42 -8.18 -13.31
N ASN A 335 8.79 -8.22 -14.49
CA ASN A 335 8.02 -7.11 -15.04
C ASN A 335 6.64 -7.54 -15.59
N VAL A 336 5.92 -6.58 -16.17
CA VAL A 336 4.58 -6.78 -16.78
C VAL A 336 4.56 -7.70 -18.00
N ARG A 337 5.71 -8.08 -18.55
CA ARG A 337 5.82 -9.09 -19.63
C ARG A 337 6.10 -10.50 -19.08
N GLY A 338 6.24 -10.64 -17.77
CA GLY A 338 6.65 -11.90 -17.13
C GLY A 338 8.13 -12.24 -17.37
N GLU A 339 8.92 -11.28 -17.86
CA GLU A 339 10.36 -11.46 -18.03
C GLU A 339 11.03 -11.50 -16.66
N ARG A 340 11.98 -12.42 -16.47
CA ARG A 340 12.69 -12.64 -15.22
C ARG A 340 14.18 -12.35 -15.41
N ARG A 341 14.76 -11.57 -14.51
CA ARG A 341 16.21 -11.32 -14.47
C ARG A 341 16.77 -11.51 -13.06
N THR A 342 18.05 -11.79 -12.96
CA THR A 342 18.76 -11.74 -11.67
C THR A 342 18.82 -10.30 -11.15
N ILE A 343 18.75 -10.15 -9.83
CA ILE A 343 18.91 -8.86 -9.16
C ILE A 343 20.41 -8.57 -9.01
N LYS A 344 20.84 -7.39 -9.46
CA LYS A 344 22.24 -6.95 -9.39
C LYS A 344 22.53 -6.31 -8.03
N ASN A 345 23.77 -6.40 -7.57
CA ASN A 345 24.29 -5.56 -6.48
C ASN A 345 24.70 -4.20 -7.06
N GLN A 346 24.31 -3.13 -6.40
CA GLN A 346 24.68 -1.74 -6.68
C GLN A 346 25.58 -1.17 -5.58
#